data_AF-A0A7K4I7C7-F1
#
_entry.id   AF-A0A7K4I7C7-F1
#
_cell.length_a   1.000
_cell.length_b   1.000
_cell.length_c   1.000
_cell.angle_alpha   90.00
_cell.angle_beta   90.00
_cell.angle_gamma   90.00
#
_symmetry.space_group_name_H-M   'P 1'
#
loop_
_entity.id
_entity.type
_entity.pdbx_description
1 polymer ?
#
loop_
_entity_poly.entity_id
_entity_poly.type
_entity_poly.pdbx_seq_one_letter_code
_entity_poly.pdbx_strand_id
1 'polypeptide(L)'
;MQIHSNSELAIMAEKVKEDPVKLHKEANTLYEIGKYKEAEEKALRASELYHKANNFFDSASMLYKAGESALMLKDYEKAVEHFMKSAELSFDKGFDRYGVSALEYARDCYNAMKNKEKVKGIEKKIKEVKAKLEEASF
;
A
#
# COMPACT_ATOMS: atom_id res chain seq x y z
N MET A 1 -4.24 -41.15 30.05
CA MET A 1 -5.35 -40.77 29.15
C MET A 1 -5.37 -39.24 29.04
N GLN A 2 -4.81 -38.70 27.96
CA GLN A 2 -5.21 -37.45 27.31
C GLN A 2 -4.34 -37.32 26.06
N ILE A 3 -4.80 -37.99 25.00
CA ILE A 3 -4.31 -37.78 23.64
C ILE A 3 -4.98 -36.48 23.22
N HIS A 4 -4.38 -35.32 23.50
CA HIS A 4 -4.79 -34.09 22.82
C HIS A 4 -4.40 -34.27 21.35
N SER A 5 -5.44 -34.52 20.55
CA SER A 5 -5.31 -35.02 19.20
C SER A 5 -4.64 -34.01 18.28
N ASN A 6 -3.76 -34.50 17.39
CA ASN A 6 -3.24 -33.76 16.24
C ASN A 6 -4.34 -33.17 15.33
N SER A 7 -5.63 -33.45 15.60
CA SER A 7 -6.76 -32.93 14.83
C SER A 7 -7.10 -31.48 15.19
N GLU A 8 -6.88 -31.01 16.42
CA GLU A 8 -7.13 -29.59 16.77
C GLU A 8 -6.08 -28.66 16.13
N LEU A 9 -4.83 -29.13 16.01
CA LEU A 9 -3.75 -28.43 15.30
C LEU A 9 -4.00 -28.38 13.77
N ALA A 10 -4.67 -29.38 13.21
CA ALA A 10 -5.05 -29.40 11.79
C ALA A 10 -6.25 -28.48 11.49
N ILE A 11 -7.20 -28.35 12.43
CA ILE A 11 -8.39 -27.47 12.28
C ILE A 11 -8.00 -25.98 12.33
N MET A 12 -6.93 -25.61 13.05
CA MET A 12 -6.37 -24.25 12.97
C MET A 12 -5.59 -23.98 11.66
N ALA A 13 -5.15 -25.04 10.97
CA ALA A 13 -4.35 -24.95 9.75
C ALA A 13 -5.20 -24.77 8.48
N GLU A 14 -6.51 -25.02 8.55
CA GLU A 14 -7.46 -24.69 7.48
C GLU A 14 -8.07 -23.30 7.70
N LYS A 15 -7.21 -22.31 7.98
CA LYS A 15 -7.56 -20.91 7.73
C LYS A 15 -7.93 -20.84 6.26
N VAL A 16 -9.20 -20.56 5.94
CA VAL A 16 -9.67 -20.24 4.58
C VAL A 16 -8.57 -19.42 3.92
N LYS A 17 -7.93 -19.99 2.90
CA LYS A 17 -6.78 -19.35 2.26
C LYS A 17 -7.31 -18.09 1.59
N GLU A 18 -7.12 -16.96 2.26
CA GLU A 18 -7.63 -15.68 1.78
C GLU A 18 -7.01 -15.40 0.42
N ASP A 19 -7.87 -15.17 -0.58
CA ASP A 19 -7.46 -14.88 -1.94
C ASP A 19 -7.14 -13.38 -2.07
N PRO A 20 -5.86 -13.00 -2.28
CA PRO A 20 -5.50 -11.59 -2.43
C PRO A 20 -6.20 -10.92 -3.62
N VAL A 21 -6.52 -11.67 -4.68
CA VAL A 21 -7.22 -11.11 -5.84
C VAL A 21 -8.67 -10.76 -5.49
N LYS A 22 -9.33 -11.60 -4.70
CA LYS A 22 -10.68 -11.30 -4.18
C LYS A 22 -10.65 -10.06 -3.28
N LEU A 23 -9.72 -10.01 -2.33
CA LEU A 23 -9.58 -8.87 -1.42
C LEU A 23 -9.26 -7.57 -2.15
N HIS A 24 -8.41 -7.62 -3.18
CA HIS A 24 -8.13 -6.48 -4.07
C HIS A 24 -9.41 -5.97 -4.72
N LYS A 25 -10.18 -6.85 -5.37
CA LYS A 25 -11.45 -6.46 -6.01
C LYS A 25 -12.42 -5.84 -5.01
N GLU A 26 -12.56 -6.46 -3.83
CA GLU A 26 -13.38 -5.93 -2.74
C GLU A 26 -12.90 -4.53 -2.31
N ALA A 27 -11.61 -4.33 -2.12
CA ALA A 27 -11.05 -3.03 -1.75
C ALA A 27 -11.39 -1.94 -2.78
N ASN A 28 -11.25 -2.23 -4.08
CA ASN A 28 -11.61 -1.29 -5.14
C ASN A 28 -13.12 -0.99 -5.14
N THR A 29 -13.97 -2.01 -5.07
CA THR A 29 -15.42 -1.81 -5.01
C THR A 29 -15.83 -0.99 -3.79
N LEU A 30 -15.27 -1.30 -2.61
CA LEU A 30 -15.54 -0.57 -1.37
C LEU A 30 -15.10 0.90 -1.48
N TYR A 31 -13.95 1.15 -2.10
CA TYR A 31 -13.45 2.50 -2.37
C TYR A 31 -14.42 3.28 -3.27
N GLU A 32 -14.85 2.67 -4.39
CA GLU A 32 -15.77 3.29 -5.36
C GLU A 32 -17.11 3.67 -4.74
N ILE A 33 -17.63 2.87 -3.80
CA ILE A 33 -18.90 3.15 -3.12
C ILE A 33 -18.74 4.01 -1.84
N GLY A 34 -17.55 4.56 -1.60
CA GLY A 34 -17.28 5.49 -0.50
C GLY A 34 -17.05 4.85 0.86
N LYS A 35 -16.91 3.52 0.93
CA LYS A 35 -16.62 2.78 2.16
C LYS A 35 -15.11 2.70 2.42
N TYR A 36 -14.49 3.85 2.57
CA TYR A 36 -13.03 3.98 2.57
C TYR A 36 -12.34 3.22 3.71
N LYS A 37 -12.92 3.16 4.91
CA LYS A 37 -12.32 2.40 6.02
C LYS A 37 -12.27 0.89 5.72
N GLU A 38 -13.36 0.34 5.22
CA GLU A 38 -13.42 -1.08 4.81
C GLU A 38 -12.48 -1.34 3.62
N ALA A 39 -12.37 -0.38 2.68
CA ALA A 39 -11.44 -0.45 1.56
C ALA A 39 -9.97 -0.47 2.02
N GLU A 40 -9.59 0.37 2.97
CA GLU A 40 -8.25 0.42 3.56
C GLU A 40 -7.88 -0.92 4.19
N GLU A 41 -8.75 -1.48 5.03
CA GLU A 41 -8.52 -2.77 5.70
C GLU A 41 -8.31 -3.91 4.69
N LYS A 42 -9.15 -3.96 3.65
CA LYS A 42 -9.06 -4.97 2.59
C LYS A 42 -7.81 -4.80 1.73
N ALA A 43 -7.47 -3.56 1.38
CA ALA A 43 -6.26 -3.25 0.61
C ALA A 43 -5.00 -3.64 1.37
N LEU A 44 -4.88 -3.30 2.66
CA LEU A 44 -3.74 -3.69 3.49
C LEU A 44 -3.61 -5.22 3.57
N ARG A 45 -4.72 -5.92 3.76
CA ARG A 45 -4.69 -7.39 3.80
C ARG A 45 -4.29 -8.02 2.47
N ALA A 46 -4.80 -7.50 1.36
CA ALA A 46 -4.39 -7.93 0.02
C ALA A 46 -2.89 -7.68 -0.20
N SER A 47 -2.40 -6.51 0.21
CA SER A 47 -0.98 -6.16 0.08
C SER A 47 -0.05 -7.14 0.81
N GLU A 48 -0.38 -7.49 2.06
CA GLU A 48 0.38 -8.47 2.84
C GLU A 48 0.46 -9.84 2.15
N LEU A 49 -0.67 -10.30 1.60
CA LEU A 49 -0.76 -11.59 0.93
C LEU A 49 -0.01 -11.61 -0.41
N TYR A 50 -0.12 -10.54 -1.19
CA TYR A 50 0.66 -10.36 -2.41
C TYR A 50 2.16 -10.31 -2.12
N HIS A 51 2.57 -9.61 -1.07
CA HIS A 51 3.98 -9.55 -0.66
C HIS A 51 4.52 -10.95 -0.32
N LYS A 52 3.78 -11.73 0.48
CA LYS A 52 4.14 -13.12 0.82
C LYS A 52 4.20 -14.04 -0.41
N ALA A 53 3.43 -13.73 -1.44
CA ALA A 53 3.45 -14.44 -2.72
C ALA A 53 4.52 -13.90 -3.71
N ASN A 54 5.39 -12.97 -3.28
CA ASN A 54 6.35 -12.26 -4.13
C ASN A 54 5.74 -11.50 -5.31
N ASN A 55 4.43 -11.21 -5.26
CA ASN A 55 3.78 -10.31 -6.20
C ASN A 55 3.91 -8.87 -5.67
N PHE A 56 5.10 -8.30 -5.85
CA PHE A 56 5.41 -7.00 -5.26
C PHE A 56 4.68 -5.84 -5.93
N PHE A 57 4.34 -5.97 -7.22
CA PHE A 57 3.60 -4.93 -7.93
C PHE A 57 2.20 -4.76 -7.32
N ASP A 58 1.43 -5.84 -7.19
CA ASP A 58 0.09 -5.76 -6.59
C ASP A 58 0.16 -5.43 -5.09
N SER A 59 1.23 -5.84 -4.40
CA SER A 59 1.48 -5.42 -3.02
C SER A 59 1.66 -3.90 -2.89
N ALA A 60 2.50 -3.30 -3.75
CA ALA A 60 2.68 -1.85 -3.80
C ALA A 60 1.40 -1.12 -4.21
N SER A 61 0.64 -1.70 -5.15
CA SER A 61 -0.63 -1.15 -5.62
C SER A 61 -1.70 -1.13 -4.53
N MET A 62 -1.77 -2.19 -3.71
CA MET A 62 -2.71 -2.23 -2.59
C MET A 62 -2.30 -1.35 -1.41
N LEU A 63 -0.99 -1.13 -1.18
CA LEU A 63 -0.55 -0.06 -0.25
C LEU A 63 -0.98 1.32 -0.75
N TYR A 64 -0.86 1.58 -2.06
CA TYR A 64 -1.33 2.82 -2.65
C TYR A 64 -2.84 3.01 -2.46
N LYS A 65 -3.64 1.98 -2.73
CA LYS A 65 -5.10 2.01 -2.51
C LYS A 65 -5.47 2.25 -1.03
N ALA A 66 -4.72 1.69 -0.09
CA ALA A 66 -4.87 1.98 1.33
C ALA A 66 -4.57 3.45 1.63
N GLY A 67 -3.52 4.03 1.02
CA GLY A 67 -3.21 5.46 1.09
C GLY A 67 -4.32 6.35 0.56
N GLU A 68 -4.89 6.02 -0.61
CA GLU A 68 -6.04 6.74 -1.17
C GLU A 68 -7.25 6.66 -0.23
N SER A 69 -7.51 5.49 0.34
CA SER A 69 -8.62 5.29 1.27
C SER A 69 -8.47 6.15 2.53
N ALA A 70 -7.27 6.16 3.14
CA ALA A 70 -6.97 7.01 4.29
C ALA A 70 -7.05 8.52 3.95
N LEU A 71 -6.60 8.90 2.74
CA LEU A 71 -6.72 10.27 2.24
C LEU A 71 -8.20 10.70 2.12
N MET A 72 -9.07 9.84 1.61
CA MET A 72 -10.51 10.13 1.52
C MET A 72 -11.17 10.27 2.90
N LEU A 73 -10.63 9.59 3.91
CA LEU A 73 -11.02 9.75 5.32
C LEU A 73 -10.40 11.00 5.98
N LYS A 74 -9.51 11.72 5.28
CA LYS A 74 -8.69 12.83 5.79
C LYS A 74 -7.77 12.43 6.95
N ASP A 75 -7.42 11.14 7.04
CA ASP A 75 -6.39 10.63 7.93
C ASP A 75 -5.04 10.77 7.21
N TYR A 76 -4.56 12.02 7.13
CA TYR A 76 -3.42 12.38 6.30
C TYR A 76 -2.12 11.72 6.79
N GLU A 77 -1.96 11.53 8.09
CA GLU A 77 -0.82 10.83 8.68
C GLU A 77 -0.76 9.37 8.23
N LYS A 78 -1.88 8.62 8.27
CA LYS A 78 -1.92 7.25 7.74
C LYS A 78 -1.77 7.21 6.23
N ALA A 79 -2.39 8.13 5.52
CA ALA A 79 -2.25 8.21 4.07
C ALA A 79 -0.77 8.32 3.67
N VAL A 80 -0.03 9.22 4.34
CA VAL A 80 1.43 9.34 4.17
C VAL A 80 2.14 8.02 4.46
N GLU A 81 1.83 7.32 5.56
CA GLU A 81 2.46 6.05 5.90
C GLU A 81 2.29 5.02 4.77
N HIS A 82 1.06 4.86 4.27
CA HIS A 82 0.74 3.89 3.22
C HIS A 82 1.38 4.26 1.87
N PHE A 83 1.30 5.53 1.48
CA PHE A 83 1.95 6.02 0.26
C PHE A 83 3.48 5.88 0.33
N MET A 84 4.10 6.16 1.47
CA MET A 84 5.54 6.00 1.63
C MET A 84 5.97 4.54 1.55
N LYS A 85 5.22 3.61 2.14
CA LYS A 85 5.46 2.16 2.00
C LYS A 85 5.29 1.70 0.54
N SER A 86 4.26 2.18 -0.15
CA SER A 86 4.05 1.91 -1.57
C SER A 86 5.22 2.41 -2.42
N ALA A 87 5.69 3.64 -2.15
CA ALA A 87 6.82 4.25 -2.83
C ALA A 87 8.12 3.47 -2.59
N GLU A 88 8.42 3.11 -1.34
CA GLU A 88 9.60 2.33 -0.98
C GLU A 88 9.65 0.98 -1.70
N LEU A 89 8.56 0.21 -1.63
CA LEU A 89 8.47 -1.08 -2.32
C LEU A 89 8.57 -0.92 -3.85
N SER A 90 8.01 0.16 -4.39
CA SER A 90 8.09 0.45 -5.82
C SER A 90 9.53 0.72 -6.25
N PHE A 91 10.28 1.54 -5.51
CA PHE A 91 11.68 1.82 -5.84
C PHE A 91 12.57 0.58 -5.64
N ASP A 92 12.32 -0.23 -4.61
CA ASP A 92 13.07 -1.47 -4.38
C ASP A 92 12.91 -2.48 -5.53
N LYS A 93 11.77 -2.45 -6.23
CA LYS A 93 11.44 -3.39 -7.33
C LYS A 93 11.50 -2.77 -8.73
N GLY A 94 11.92 -1.50 -8.86
CA GLY A 94 12.06 -0.81 -10.13
C GLY A 94 10.75 -0.34 -10.77
N PHE A 95 9.67 -0.22 -9.99
CA PHE A 95 8.39 0.38 -10.42
C PHE A 95 8.41 1.91 -10.23
N ASP A 96 9.51 2.56 -10.61
CA ASP A 96 9.84 3.91 -10.13
C ASP A 96 8.79 4.96 -10.48
N ARG A 97 8.19 4.88 -11.68
CA ARG A 97 7.09 5.79 -12.06
C ARG A 97 5.89 5.67 -11.10
N TYR A 98 5.58 4.46 -10.66
CA TYR A 98 4.53 4.20 -9.67
C TYR A 98 4.92 4.76 -8.29
N GLY A 99 6.17 4.56 -7.88
CA GLY A 99 6.69 5.10 -6.63
C GLY A 99 6.71 6.63 -6.59
N VAL A 100 6.96 7.29 -7.72
CA VAL A 100 6.86 8.75 -7.86
C VAL A 100 5.43 9.23 -7.63
N SER A 101 4.42 8.58 -8.22
CA SER A 101 3.02 8.92 -7.97
C SER A 101 2.66 8.79 -6.49
N ALA A 102 3.11 7.72 -5.83
CA ALA A 102 2.91 7.56 -4.39
C ALA A 102 3.55 8.71 -3.57
N LEU A 103 4.77 9.15 -3.93
CA LEU A 103 5.39 10.32 -3.29
C LEU A 103 4.60 11.62 -3.54
N GLU A 104 4.02 11.82 -4.73
CA GLU A 104 3.21 13.00 -5.03
C GLU A 104 1.97 13.07 -4.13
N TYR A 105 1.31 11.94 -3.88
CA TYR A 105 0.20 11.89 -2.92
C TYR A 105 0.64 12.09 -1.47
N ALA A 106 1.80 11.54 -1.06
CA ALA A 106 2.35 11.81 0.27
C ALA A 106 2.67 13.30 0.47
N ARG A 107 3.19 13.99 -0.57
CA ARG A 107 3.39 15.44 -0.57
C ARG A 107 2.06 16.17 -0.39
N ASP A 108 1.02 15.77 -1.09
CA ASP A 108 -0.29 16.42 -1.03
C ASP A 108 -0.93 16.26 0.36
N CYS A 109 -0.74 15.11 1.02
CA CYS A 109 -1.12 14.91 2.42
C CYS A 109 -0.34 15.85 3.35
N TYR A 110 0.99 16.01 3.16
CA TYR A 110 1.77 16.98 3.93
C TYR A 110 1.35 18.42 3.68
N ASN A 111 0.93 18.77 2.45
CA ASN A 111 0.35 20.07 2.15
C ASN A 111 -0.96 20.29 2.92
N ALA A 112 -1.84 19.28 2.96
CA ALA A 112 -3.10 19.34 3.73
C ALA A 112 -2.84 19.55 5.24
N MET A 113 -1.80 18.92 5.78
CA MET A 113 -1.32 19.12 7.15
C MET A 113 -0.51 20.42 7.37
N LYS A 114 -0.29 21.22 6.32
CA LYS A 114 0.55 22.43 6.33
C LYS A 114 2.00 22.19 6.78
N ASN A 115 2.52 20.97 6.60
CA ASN A 115 3.87 20.60 6.97
C ASN A 115 4.89 20.94 5.86
N LYS A 116 5.27 22.23 5.78
CA LYS A 116 6.15 22.76 4.73
C LYS A 116 7.54 22.11 4.68
N GLU A 117 8.06 21.66 5.82
CA GLU A 117 9.36 20.99 5.88
C GLU A 117 9.31 19.65 5.16
N LYS A 118 8.31 18.81 5.48
CA LYS A 118 8.12 17.52 4.83
C LYS A 118 7.80 17.64 3.35
N VAL A 119 6.99 18.63 2.95
CA VAL A 119 6.72 18.93 1.52
C VAL A 119 8.02 19.14 0.75
N LYS A 120 8.90 20.03 1.23
CA LYS A 120 10.20 20.29 0.59
C LYS A 120 11.06 19.03 0.50
N GLY A 121 11.06 18.21 1.54
CA GLY A 121 11.76 16.93 1.56
C GLY A 121 11.27 15.97 0.48
N ILE A 122 9.94 15.83 0.33
CA ILE A 122 9.33 14.96 -0.69
C ILE A 122 9.56 15.52 -2.11
N GLU A 123 9.43 16.83 -2.32
CA GLU A 123 9.70 17.46 -3.62
C GLU A 123 11.14 17.24 -4.08
N LYS A 124 12.10 17.37 -3.16
CA LYS A 124 13.51 17.05 -3.44
C LYS A 124 13.67 15.59 -3.87
N LYS A 125 13.06 14.65 -3.13
CA LYS A 125 13.11 13.20 -3.46
C LYS A 125 12.50 12.92 -4.83
N ILE A 126 11.33 13.50 -5.15
CA ILE A 126 10.69 13.35 -6.46
C ILE A 126 11.61 13.84 -7.58
N LYS A 127 12.23 15.02 -7.41
CA LYS A 127 13.16 15.59 -8.39
C LYS A 127 14.36 14.67 -8.63
N GLU A 128 14.96 14.14 -7.56
CA GLU A 128 16.11 13.23 -7.64
C GLU A 128 15.75 11.92 -8.37
N VAL A 129 14.59 11.35 -8.10
CA VAL A 129 14.13 10.12 -8.78
C VAL A 129 13.83 10.39 -10.25
N LYS A 130 13.12 11.48 -10.59
CA LYS A 130 12.81 11.83 -11.99
C LYS A 130 14.08 12.07 -12.82
N ALA A 131 15.08 12.77 -12.26
CA ALA A 131 16.36 12.97 -12.94
C ALA A 131 17.08 11.65 -13.25
N LYS A 132 17.14 10.72 -12.28
CA LYS A 132 17.74 9.39 -12.50
C LYS A 132 17.02 8.59 -13.58
N LEU A 133 15.69 8.70 -13.65
CA LEU A 133 14.89 8.02 -14.67
C LEU A 133 15.13 8.58 -16.07
N GLU A 134 15.29 9.89 -16.19
CA GLU A 134 15.64 10.56 -17.44
C GLU A 134 17.03 10.11 -17.91
N GLU A 135 18.02 10.11 -17.01
CA GLU A 135 19.39 9.64 -17.31
C GLU A 135 19.43 8.17 -17.76
N ALA A 136 18.62 7.30 -17.14
CA ALA A 136 18.55 5.88 -17.49
C ALA A 136 17.77 5.58 -18.79
N SER A 137 17.14 6.59 -19.40
CA SER A 137 16.37 6.45 -20.64
C SER A 137 17.19 6.69 -21.92
N PHE A 138 18.51 6.93 -21.78
CA PHE A 138 19.48 7.14 -22.87
C PHE A 138 20.49 5.99 -22.93
#